data_AF-A0A7S2UAM2-F1
#
_entry.id   AF-A0A7S2UAM2-F1
#
_cell.length_a   1.000
_cell.length_b   1.000
_cell.length_c   1.000
_cell.angle_alpha   90.00
_cell.angle_beta   90.00
_cell.angle_gamma   90.00
#
_symmetry.space_group_name_H-M   'P 1'
#
loop_
_entity.id
_entity.type
_entity.pdbx_description
1 polymer ?
#
loop_
_entity_poly.entity_id
_entity_poly.type
_entity_poly.pdbx_seq_one_letter_code
_entity_poly.pdbx_strand_id
1 'polypeptide(L)'
;KVRCMAAKILCNLVTANRQTASVIATVIHISPTEDAVTSRLLQSMTLSNTQETESGYEMESRNNYNWVDMMVGSARAGNREALAAIVAALHNCIVSLSKDASSSPSFDESNSYKDLSRKASSNTALICNLLRQMLPSKSIVPNSNESKSTDTIMDHADGATEWISLLLERLCQMGMLSKMLLAAGSTNGSSRSGNKMDVVVIPEQVVLLHCISHFVEESMDPSSKARTAFHPLGGEGGGDAMTETHTFLANSLCSIGHSLPTSLGPHDGGSGSDGTELYEGELQCRQSAHILLLEILATSLAHETSSSNVTDTCATVRETVGQKTSIMVDSLVELGKLVDALTFKTRGQKARELRLETDEQQYMTGYIRLIGNLCYQCKSNQDMLRQTQVPITNVVSNDEEPSSKTSDAVVRTGLHVLLTCTSFSFGCFTLREWAIVAIRNALDRNNANQDVVEKLEAQQALDSPELQNAGVKVNMDKTGKVSVHKR
;
A
#
# COMPACT_ATOMS: atom_id res chain seq x y z
N LYS A 1 36.40 11.93 -0.96
CA LYS A 1 37.08 11.19 0.14
C LYS A 1 36.80 11.81 1.51
N VAL A 2 37.17 13.08 1.78
CA VAL A 2 36.92 13.75 3.08
C VAL A 2 35.44 13.70 3.51
N ARG A 3 34.49 14.02 2.62
CA ARG A 3 33.04 13.93 2.92
C ARG A 3 32.58 12.51 3.32
N CYS A 4 33.13 11.48 2.69
CA CYS A 4 32.82 10.08 3.02
C CYS A 4 33.36 9.70 4.41
N MET A 5 34.62 10.08 4.71
CA MET A 5 35.19 9.85 6.05
C MET A 5 34.39 10.58 7.13
N ALA A 6 33.99 11.83 6.90
CA ALA A 6 33.15 12.58 7.82
C ALA A 6 31.79 11.90 8.06
N ALA A 7 31.13 11.41 7.00
CA ALA A 7 29.88 10.69 7.12
C ALA A 7 30.03 9.37 7.90
N LYS A 8 31.11 8.61 7.67
CA LYS A 8 31.40 7.39 8.42
C LYS A 8 31.67 7.66 9.90
N ILE A 9 32.43 8.71 10.20
CA ILE A 9 32.67 9.14 11.58
C ILE A 9 31.35 9.52 12.25
N LEU A 10 30.50 10.30 11.57
CA LEU A 10 29.19 10.69 12.08
C LEU A 10 28.33 9.45 12.41
N CYS A 11 28.27 8.48 11.50
CA CYS A 11 27.54 7.22 11.71
C CYS A 11 28.04 6.47 12.94
N ASN A 12 29.35 6.32 13.09
CA ASN A 12 29.94 5.64 14.25
C ASN A 12 29.66 6.38 15.57
N LEU A 13 29.69 7.72 15.54
CA LEU A 13 29.48 8.55 16.74
C LEU A 13 28.08 8.45 17.34
N VAL A 14 27.06 8.25 16.51
CA VAL A 14 25.65 8.17 16.95
C VAL A 14 25.21 6.75 17.29
N THR A 15 26.02 5.75 16.92
CA THR A 15 25.68 4.35 17.11
C THR A 15 25.72 4.00 18.59
N ALA A 16 24.56 3.67 19.15
CA ALA A 16 24.39 3.35 20.57
C ALA A 16 24.85 4.45 21.55
N ASN A 17 24.94 5.70 21.10
CA ASN A 17 25.30 6.85 21.94
C ASN A 17 24.19 7.90 21.90
N ARG A 18 23.32 7.86 22.92
CA ARG A 18 22.16 8.75 23.04
C ARG A 18 22.53 10.22 23.19
N GLN A 19 23.56 10.54 23.99
CA GLN A 19 23.98 11.92 24.22
C GLN A 19 24.46 12.55 22.91
N THR A 20 25.30 11.82 22.16
CA THR A 20 25.78 12.28 20.85
C THR A 20 24.65 12.38 19.83
N ALA A 21 23.73 11.41 19.80
CA ALA A 21 22.54 11.50 18.95
C ALA A 21 21.66 12.71 19.28
N SER A 22 21.48 13.04 20.57
CA SER A 22 20.71 14.20 21.02
C SER A 22 21.37 15.50 20.57
N VAL A 23 22.68 15.64 20.77
CA VAL A 23 23.44 16.81 20.29
C VAL A 23 23.32 16.94 18.77
N ILE A 24 23.51 15.86 18.02
CA ILE A 24 23.42 15.88 16.55
C ILE A 24 22.00 16.23 16.08
N ALA A 25 20.96 15.72 16.73
CA ALA A 25 19.57 16.05 16.41
C ALA A 25 19.24 17.54 16.63
N THR A 26 19.92 18.19 17.59
CA THR A 26 19.77 19.64 17.83
C THR A 26 20.61 20.50 16.88
N VAL A 27 21.77 20.00 16.44
CA VAL A 27 22.74 20.75 15.62
C VAL A 27 22.46 20.63 14.12
N ILE A 28 22.03 19.46 13.65
CA ILE A 28 21.79 19.18 12.23
C ILE A 28 20.29 19.17 11.95
N HIS A 29 19.80 20.21 11.29
CA HIS A 29 18.40 20.31 10.88
C HIS A 29 18.03 19.27 9.80
N ILE A 30 16.76 18.89 9.70
CA ILE A 30 16.30 17.97 8.63
C ILE A 30 16.48 18.61 7.25
N SER A 31 15.96 19.82 7.06
CA SER A 31 16.03 20.59 5.81
C SER A 31 16.59 21.98 6.05
N PRO A 32 16.98 22.70 4.98
CA PRO A 32 17.33 24.11 5.10
C PRO A 32 16.15 24.90 5.67
N THR A 33 16.42 25.94 6.45
CA THR A 33 15.39 26.90 6.90
C THR A 33 14.90 27.75 5.73
N GLU A 34 13.68 28.26 5.78
CA GLU A 34 13.15 29.16 4.73
C GLU A 34 14.06 30.37 4.51
N ASP A 35 14.63 30.93 5.59
CA ASP A 35 15.60 32.01 5.52
C ASP A 35 16.87 31.59 4.76
N ALA A 36 17.36 30.37 4.99
CA ALA A 36 18.54 29.85 4.29
C ALA A 36 18.25 29.61 2.80
N VAL A 37 17.06 29.12 2.45
CA VAL A 37 16.64 28.97 1.05
C VAL A 37 16.52 30.34 0.38
N THR A 38 15.84 31.29 1.03
CA THR A 38 15.64 32.66 0.53
C THR A 38 16.96 33.37 0.33
N SER A 39 17.88 33.26 1.29
CA SER A 39 19.23 33.84 1.20
C SER A 39 20.01 33.26 0.02
N ARG A 40 19.96 31.93 -0.21
CA ARG A 40 20.60 31.29 -1.37
C ARG A 40 19.98 31.75 -2.69
N LEU A 41 18.66 31.89 -2.75
CA LEU A 41 17.96 32.39 -3.94
C LEU A 41 18.34 33.83 -4.25
N LEU A 42 18.30 34.72 -3.26
CA LEU A 42 18.74 36.12 -3.40
C LEU A 42 20.19 36.22 -3.83
N GLN A 43 21.08 35.44 -3.20
CA GLN A 43 22.49 35.40 -3.57
C GLN A 43 22.68 34.95 -5.04
N SER A 44 21.97 33.91 -5.47
CA SER A 44 22.03 33.44 -6.87
C SER A 44 21.55 34.48 -7.87
N MET A 45 20.53 35.29 -7.53
CA MET A 45 20.04 36.38 -8.37
C MET A 45 21.00 37.58 -8.42
N THR A 46 21.74 37.85 -7.33
CA THR A 46 22.72 38.95 -7.29
C THR A 46 24.01 38.60 -8.04
N LEU A 47 24.45 37.34 -7.97
CA LEU A 47 25.68 36.88 -8.62
C LEU A 47 25.55 36.80 -10.15
N SER A 48 24.33 36.68 -10.70
CA SER A 48 24.12 36.70 -12.15
C SER A 48 24.42 38.05 -12.82
N ASN A 49 24.63 39.14 -12.06
CA ASN A 49 24.83 40.49 -12.61
C ASN A 49 26.21 41.12 -12.33
N THR A 50 27.09 40.45 -11.60
CA THR A 50 28.41 40.99 -11.27
C THR A 50 29.51 40.06 -11.76
N GLN A 51 30.16 40.46 -12.87
CA GLN A 51 31.41 39.84 -13.31
C GLN A 51 32.45 39.90 -12.18
N GLU A 52 32.92 38.73 -11.79
CA GLU A 52 34.22 38.41 -11.19
C GLU A 52 34.98 39.59 -10.56
N THR A 53 34.61 39.94 -9.34
CA THR A 53 35.56 40.59 -8.41
C THR A 53 35.70 39.69 -7.19
N GLU A 54 36.72 38.83 -7.24
CA GLU A 54 37.21 38.02 -6.13
C GLU A 54 37.62 38.95 -4.96
N SER A 55 36.67 39.30 -4.10
CA SER A 55 36.99 39.94 -2.82
C SER A 55 36.27 39.24 -1.68
N GLY A 56 36.98 38.30 -1.06
CA GLY A 56 37.25 38.27 0.39
C GLY A 56 36.10 38.41 1.39
N TYR A 57 34.83 38.18 1.02
CA TYR A 57 33.78 38.01 2.02
C TYR A 57 33.83 36.57 2.56
N GLU A 58 34.72 36.34 3.53
CA GLU A 58 34.61 35.23 4.47
C GLU A 58 33.32 35.46 5.29
N MET A 59 32.23 34.97 4.71
CA MET A 59 30.89 35.03 5.25
C MET A 59 30.85 34.17 6.52
N GLU A 60 30.63 34.80 7.68
CA GLU A 60 30.21 34.16 8.93
C GLU A 60 28.80 33.51 8.80
N SER A 61 28.49 32.92 7.65
CA SER A 61 27.40 31.96 7.54
C SER A 61 27.83 30.75 8.38
N ARG A 62 27.50 30.78 9.67
CA ARG A 62 27.46 29.58 10.52
C ARG A 62 26.88 28.48 9.65
N ASN A 63 27.70 27.46 9.41
CA ASN A 63 27.38 26.39 8.48
C ASN A 63 26.10 25.70 8.94
N ASN A 64 24.95 26.11 8.40
CA ASN A 64 23.66 25.48 8.64
C ASN A 64 23.60 24.17 7.84
N TYR A 65 24.37 23.18 8.29
CA TYR A 65 24.31 21.83 7.75
C TYR A 65 22.93 21.23 8.05
N ASN A 66 22.38 20.54 7.06
CA ASN A 66 21.13 19.80 7.20
C ASN A 66 21.21 18.47 6.45
N TRP A 67 20.37 17.52 6.87
CA TRP A 67 20.36 16.16 6.34
C TRP A 67 20.06 16.14 4.83
N VAL A 68 19.10 16.93 4.38
CA VAL A 68 18.72 17.02 2.95
C VAL A 68 19.90 17.49 2.10
N ASP A 69 20.58 18.59 2.45
CA ASP A 69 21.72 19.11 1.70
C ASP A 69 22.88 18.10 1.65
N MET A 70 23.14 17.39 2.76
CA MET A 70 24.17 16.34 2.82
C MET A 70 23.83 15.17 1.88
N MET A 71 22.57 14.72 1.87
CA MET A 71 22.11 13.63 1.00
C MET A 71 22.12 14.04 -0.47
N VAL A 72 21.53 15.20 -0.82
CA VAL A 72 21.51 15.73 -2.19
C VAL A 72 22.93 15.96 -2.71
N GLY A 73 23.81 16.51 -1.87
CA GLY A 73 25.21 16.72 -2.23
C GLY A 73 25.97 15.41 -2.50
N SER A 74 25.66 14.34 -1.76
CA SER A 74 26.27 13.02 -1.95
C SER A 74 25.71 12.31 -3.18
N ALA A 75 24.39 12.39 -3.39
CA ALA A 75 23.70 11.85 -4.56
C ALA A 75 24.17 12.51 -5.85
N ARG A 76 24.25 13.85 -5.90
CA ARG A 76 24.78 14.60 -7.07
C ARG A 76 26.22 14.24 -7.39
N ALA A 77 27.02 13.91 -6.37
CA ALA A 77 28.40 13.48 -6.56
C ALA A 77 28.52 12.00 -6.96
N GLY A 78 27.41 11.27 -7.12
CA GLY A 78 27.41 9.82 -7.39
C GLY A 78 28.02 8.99 -6.25
N ASN A 79 28.16 9.56 -5.04
CA ASN A 79 28.86 8.93 -3.94
C ASN A 79 27.89 8.16 -3.03
N ARG A 80 27.51 6.97 -3.49
CA ARG A 80 26.59 6.06 -2.78
C ARG A 80 27.09 5.66 -1.40
N GLU A 81 28.41 5.49 -1.22
CA GLU A 81 28.99 5.16 0.09
C GLU A 81 28.81 6.30 1.11
N ALA A 82 29.01 7.55 0.68
CA ALA A 82 28.76 8.71 1.54
C ALA A 82 27.26 8.85 1.85
N LEU A 83 26.39 8.63 0.85
CA LEU A 83 24.95 8.63 1.06
C LEU A 83 24.53 7.56 2.09
N ALA A 84 25.02 6.33 1.94
CA ALA A 84 24.78 5.23 2.88
C ALA A 84 25.16 5.63 4.31
N ALA A 85 26.36 6.19 4.50
CA ALA A 85 26.82 6.61 5.82
C ALA A 85 25.99 7.77 6.41
N ILE A 86 25.50 8.70 5.59
CA ILE A 86 24.60 9.78 6.05
C ILE A 86 23.25 9.21 6.48
N VAL A 87 22.65 8.33 5.68
CA VAL A 87 21.37 7.70 6.01
C VAL A 87 21.49 6.81 7.25
N ALA A 88 22.56 6.03 7.36
CA ALA A 88 22.89 5.23 8.54
C ALA A 88 23.02 6.09 9.79
N ALA A 89 23.68 7.26 9.70
CA ALA A 89 23.78 8.19 10.81
C ALA A 89 22.40 8.73 11.25
N LEU A 90 21.52 9.08 10.31
CA LEU A 90 20.16 9.52 10.64
C LEU A 90 19.35 8.39 11.31
N HIS A 91 19.39 7.19 10.75
CA HIS A 91 18.77 6.00 11.33
C HIS A 91 19.27 5.74 12.76
N ASN A 92 20.59 5.72 12.95
CA ASN A 92 21.19 5.45 14.25
C ASN A 92 20.90 6.57 15.27
N CYS A 93 20.76 7.82 14.84
CA CYS A 93 20.25 8.89 15.71
C CYS A 93 18.84 8.56 16.22
N ILE A 94 17.92 8.21 15.32
CA ILE A 94 16.53 7.86 15.67
C ILE A 94 16.49 6.66 16.62
N VAL A 95 17.23 5.60 16.32
CA VAL A 95 17.29 4.39 17.16
C VAL A 95 17.92 4.65 18.52
N SER A 96 19.01 5.41 18.60
CA SER A 96 19.66 5.73 19.88
C SER A 96 18.77 6.60 20.77
N LEU A 97 17.93 7.45 20.19
CA LEU A 97 17.01 8.31 20.93
C LEU A 97 15.73 7.56 21.38
N SER A 98 15.36 6.43 20.76
CA SER A 98 14.15 5.66 21.10
C SER A 98 14.32 4.66 22.25
N LYS A 99 15.53 4.09 22.45
CA LYS A 99 15.78 2.98 23.40
C LYS A 99 15.45 3.27 24.87
N ASP A 100 15.51 4.52 25.30
CA ASP A 100 15.31 4.88 26.71
C ASP A 100 13.87 5.32 27.04
N ALA A 101 13.00 5.45 26.04
CA ALA A 101 11.61 5.87 26.26
C ALA A 101 10.80 4.85 27.09
N SER A 102 11.26 3.61 27.18
CA SER A 102 10.58 2.52 27.89
C SER A 102 10.97 2.39 29.37
N SER A 103 12.09 2.97 29.82
CA SER A 103 12.66 2.70 31.15
C SER A 103 12.35 3.74 32.23
N SER A 104 12.05 5.00 31.89
CA SER A 104 11.52 6.00 32.83
C SER A 104 11.04 7.26 32.10
N PRO A 105 9.74 7.60 32.13
CA PRO A 105 9.23 8.81 31.49
C PRO A 105 9.48 10.04 32.39
N SER A 106 10.69 10.60 32.34
CA SER A 106 10.83 12.01 32.71
C SER A 106 10.10 12.86 31.65
N PHE A 107 9.29 13.81 32.10
CA PHE A 107 8.26 14.46 31.26
C PHE A 107 8.84 15.27 30.07
N ASP A 108 10.09 15.72 30.16
CA ASP A 108 10.72 16.59 29.13
C ASP A 108 11.51 15.84 28.05
N GLU A 109 12.07 14.66 28.34
CA GLU A 109 12.99 13.98 27.41
C GLU A 109 12.28 13.15 26.33
N SER A 110 11.04 12.73 26.58
CA SER A 110 10.26 11.91 25.63
C SER A 110 9.92 12.63 24.31
N ASN A 111 10.05 13.95 24.29
CA ASN A 111 9.70 14.77 23.12
C ASN A 111 10.79 14.81 22.06
N SER A 112 12.08 14.70 22.42
CA SER A 112 13.18 14.94 21.49
C SER A 112 13.25 13.91 20.34
N TYR A 113 13.06 12.63 20.63
CA TYR A 113 13.13 11.57 19.61
C TYR A 113 11.88 11.54 18.72
N LYS A 114 10.69 11.68 19.33
CA LYS A 114 9.43 11.77 18.58
C LYS A 114 9.45 12.97 17.65
N ASP A 115 10.05 14.07 18.06
CA ASP A 115 10.23 15.26 17.23
C ASP A 115 11.16 14.99 16.05
N LEU A 116 12.32 14.34 16.24
CA LEU A 116 13.22 14.02 15.12
C LEU A 116 12.56 13.07 14.10
N SER A 117 11.96 11.97 14.54
CA SER A 117 11.29 11.01 13.65
C SER A 117 10.09 11.64 12.93
N ARG A 118 9.32 12.50 13.61
CA ARG A 118 8.22 13.25 13.02
C ARG A 118 8.73 14.24 11.97
N LYS A 119 9.77 15.01 12.28
CA LYS A 119 10.40 15.95 11.34
C LYS A 119 10.97 15.23 10.12
N ALA A 120 11.65 14.10 10.32
CA ALA A 120 12.18 13.30 9.22
C ALA A 120 11.06 12.75 8.32
N SER A 121 10.06 12.10 8.90
CA SER A 121 8.95 11.49 8.16
C SER A 121 8.02 12.49 7.46
N SER A 122 7.90 13.71 7.99
CA SER A 122 7.02 14.74 7.43
C SER A 122 7.75 15.68 6.46
N ASN A 123 9.06 15.52 6.26
CA ASN A 123 9.83 16.40 5.39
C ASN A 123 9.81 15.88 3.94
N THR A 124 9.03 16.54 3.09
CA THR A 124 8.91 16.21 1.65
C THR A 124 10.26 16.14 0.96
N ALA A 125 11.16 17.09 1.20
CA ALA A 125 12.47 17.09 0.55
C ALA A 125 13.30 15.87 0.96
N LEU A 126 13.32 15.51 2.25
CA LEU A 126 14.03 14.33 2.74
C LEU A 126 13.45 13.06 2.13
N ILE A 127 12.14 12.84 2.27
CA ILE A 127 11.47 11.61 1.83
C ILE A 127 11.57 11.43 0.31
N CYS A 128 11.27 12.45 -0.49
CA CYS A 128 11.39 12.35 -1.95
C CYS A 128 12.83 12.11 -2.39
N ASN A 129 13.83 12.71 -1.73
CA ASN A 129 15.22 12.42 -2.06
C ASN A 129 15.61 10.98 -1.72
N LEU A 130 15.24 10.46 -0.54
CA LEU A 130 15.47 9.06 -0.19
C LEU A 130 14.87 8.11 -1.23
N LEU A 131 13.60 8.33 -1.61
CA LEU A 131 12.87 7.47 -2.55
C LEU A 131 13.44 7.55 -3.97
N ARG A 132 13.87 8.72 -4.44
CA ARG A 132 14.57 8.86 -5.72
C ARG A 132 15.91 8.11 -5.74
N GLN A 133 16.57 7.99 -4.60
CA GLN A 133 17.81 7.22 -4.46
C GLN A 133 17.58 5.71 -4.35
N MET A 134 16.33 5.24 -4.22
CA MET A 134 15.96 3.82 -4.30
C MET A 134 15.78 3.34 -5.74
N LEU A 135 15.49 4.25 -6.67
CA LEU A 135 15.36 3.90 -8.08
C LEU A 135 16.73 3.49 -8.65
N PRO A 136 16.82 2.38 -9.41
CA PRO A 136 18.10 1.95 -9.95
C PRO A 136 18.68 3.03 -10.86
N SER A 137 19.88 3.52 -10.54
CA SER A 137 20.57 4.54 -11.33
C SER A 137 20.88 4.09 -12.77
N LYS A 138 20.89 2.77 -13.01
CA LYS A 138 21.12 2.15 -14.33
C LYS A 138 19.90 2.11 -15.24
N SER A 139 18.68 2.31 -14.74
CA SER A 139 17.46 2.36 -15.57
C SER A 139 17.26 3.70 -16.30
N ILE A 140 18.05 4.73 -15.96
CA ILE A 140 17.91 6.10 -16.49
C ILE A 140 18.95 6.41 -17.58
N VAL A 141 19.96 5.55 -17.75
CA VAL A 141 20.91 5.70 -18.87
C VAL A 141 20.37 4.90 -20.05
N PRO A 142 19.92 5.54 -21.14
CA PRO A 142 19.56 4.81 -22.35
C PRO A 142 20.79 4.07 -22.84
N ASN A 143 20.71 2.73 -22.85
CA ASN A 143 21.77 1.82 -23.30
C ASN A 143 22.27 2.23 -24.69
N SER A 144 23.37 2.97 -24.74
CA SER A 144 24.18 3.09 -25.95
C SER A 144 25.12 1.88 -26.01
N ASN A 145 24.68 0.83 -26.71
CA ASN A 145 25.49 -0.24 -27.28
C ASN A 145 26.52 -0.94 -26.37
N GLU A 146 26.09 -1.86 -25.50
CA GLU A 146 26.99 -2.94 -25.05
C GLU A 146 26.30 -4.30 -25.05
N SER A 147 26.94 -5.23 -25.73
CA SER A 147 26.48 -6.59 -26.00
C SER A 147 27.09 -7.57 -24.99
N LYS A 148 26.20 -8.42 -24.44
CA LYS A 148 26.43 -9.82 -24.00
C LYS A 148 27.44 -10.06 -22.86
N SER A 149 26.93 -10.11 -21.63
CA SER A 149 27.21 -11.24 -20.71
C SER A 149 26.03 -11.41 -19.73
N THR A 150 25.44 -12.61 -19.67
CA THR A 150 24.11 -12.86 -19.07
C THR A 150 24.13 -13.47 -17.67
N ASP A 151 25.28 -13.74 -17.05
CA ASP A 151 25.31 -14.71 -15.94
C ASP A 151 25.68 -14.15 -14.55
N THR A 152 25.44 -12.87 -14.25
CA THR A 152 25.60 -12.39 -12.86
C THR A 152 24.68 -11.21 -12.55
N ILE A 153 23.37 -11.40 -12.66
CA ILE A 153 22.39 -10.51 -12.02
C ILE A 153 22.33 -10.86 -10.52
N MET A 154 23.48 -10.77 -9.83
CA MET A 154 23.49 -10.82 -8.37
C MET A 154 23.11 -9.45 -7.85
N ASP A 155 21.90 -9.36 -7.29
CA ASP A 155 21.53 -8.65 -6.06
C ASP A 155 22.50 -7.54 -5.58
N HIS A 156 22.73 -6.53 -6.41
CA HIS A 156 23.54 -5.37 -6.06
C HIS A 156 22.67 -4.29 -5.40
N ALA A 157 21.91 -4.67 -4.36
CA ALA A 157 21.45 -3.68 -3.40
C ALA A 157 22.70 -3.09 -2.76
N ASP A 158 23.12 -1.90 -3.21
CA ASP A 158 24.26 -1.25 -2.61
C ASP A 158 23.89 -0.75 -1.19
N GLY A 159 24.90 -0.49 -0.37
CA GLY A 159 24.67 -0.11 1.03
C GLY A 159 23.79 1.13 1.21
N ALA A 160 23.66 2.03 0.23
CA ALA A 160 22.74 3.16 0.37
C ALA A 160 21.28 2.72 0.25
N THR A 161 20.95 1.80 -0.67
CA THR A 161 19.59 1.24 -0.77
C THR A 161 19.21 0.49 0.50
N GLU A 162 20.13 -0.30 1.06
CA GLU A 162 19.93 -1.00 2.32
C GLU A 162 19.63 -0.03 3.47
N TRP A 163 20.47 0.98 3.68
CA TRP A 163 20.27 1.94 4.77
C TRP A 163 19.03 2.83 4.59
N ILE A 164 18.65 3.15 3.35
CA ILE A 164 17.39 3.85 3.07
C ILE A 164 16.21 2.96 3.46
N SER A 165 16.22 1.69 3.08
CA SER A 165 15.18 0.73 3.46
C SER A 165 15.05 0.63 4.97
N LEU A 166 16.15 0.38 5.68
CA LEU A 166 16.18 0.33 7.16
C LEU A 166 15.64 1.61 7.82
N LEU A 167 15.95 2.79 7.28
CA LEU A 167 15.40 4.05 7.79
C LEU A 167 13.87 4.13 7.60
N LEU A 168 13.37 3.78 6.41
CA LEU A 168 11.93 3.79 6.11
C LEU A 168 11.16 2.77 6.95
N GLU A 169 11.69 1.56 7.08
CA GLU A 169 11.16 0.49 7.94
C GLU A 169 11.08 0.96 9.39
N ARG A 170 12.16 1.58 9.89
CA ARG A 170 12.20 2.11 11.25
C ARG A 170 11.12 3.16 11.49
N LEU A 171 10.93 4.08 10.54
CA LEU A 171 9.86 5.09 10.62
C LEU A 171 8.46 4.46 10.55
N CYS A 172 8.27 3.39 9.76
CA CYS A 172 7.03 2.62 9.71
C CYS A 172 6.70 1.93 11.03
N GLN A 173 7.66 1.28 11.68
CA GLN A 173 7.48 0.66 12.99
C GLN A 173 7.05 1.67 14.06
N MET A 174 7.52 2.92 13.95
CA MET A 174 7.13 4.03 14.81
C MET A 174 5.76 4.65 14.47
N GLY A 175 5.07 4.17 13.43
CA GLY A 175 3.75 4.65 13.00
C GLY A 175 3.79 5.92 12.17
N MET A 176 4.91 6.20 11.49
CA MET A 176 5.10 7.42 10.69
C MET A 176 4.76 7.24 9.21
N LEU A 177 4.23 6.08 8.79
CA LEU A 177 3.95 5.78 7.38
C LEU A 177 2.98 6.79 6.73
N SER A 178 1.93 7.20 7.43
CA SER A 178 0.99 8.21 6.94
C SER A 178 1.70 9.53 6.60
N LYS A 179 2.61 9.97 7.48
CA LYS A 179 3.43 11.16 7.29
C LYS A 179 4.37 11.02 6.10
N MET A 180 5.00 9.87 5.92
CA MET A 180 5.89 9.62 4.78
C MET A 180 5.13 9.61 3.46
N LEU A 181 3.95 8.99 3.39
CA LEU A 181 3.12 8.98 2.19
C LEU A 181 2.60 10.38 1.83
N LEU A 182 2.21 11.17 2.83
CA LEU A 182 1.82 12.58 2.67
C LEU A 182 3.01 13.48 2.37
N ALA A 183 4.22 13.16 2.83
CA ALA A 183 5.42 13.91 2.50
C ALA A 183 5.89 13.62 1.07
N ALA A 184 5.78 12.36 0.65
CA ALA A 184 6.07 11.94 -0.72
C ALA A 184 5.08 12.57 -1.71
N GLY A 185 3.77 12.47 -1.44
CA GLY A 185 2.75 13.15 -2.25
C GLY A 185 2.78 14.66 -2.00
N SER A 186 2.88 15.49 -3.04
CA SER A 186 2.86 16.94 -2.85
C SER A 186 1.45 17.43 -2.49
N THR A 187 1.00 17.27 -1.24
CA THR A 187 -0.29 17.80 -0.75
C THR A 187 -0.21 19.27 -0.35
N ASN A 188 0.64 20.06 -1.03
CA ASN A 188 0.63 21.52 -0.94
C ASN A 188 -0.54 22.07 -1.76
N GLY A 189 -1.76 21.72 -1.35
CA GLY A 189 -2.97 22.06 -2.06
C GLY A 189 -4.09 22.23 -1.05
N SER A 190 -4.17 23.42 -0.49
CA SER A 190 -5.26 23.94 0.32
C SER A 190 -6.60 23.87 -0.43
N SER A 191 -7.15 22.68 -0.60
CA SER A 191 -8.46 22.46 -1.23
C SER A 191 -9.55 22.85 -0.23
N ARG A 192 -9.72 24.17 -0.07
CA ARG A 192 -10.86 24.80 0.62
C ARG A 192 -12.18 24.70 -0.16
N SER A 193 -12.17 24.07 -1.33
CA SER A 193 -13.38 23.82 -2.13
C SER A 193 -13.86 22.41 -1.84
N GLY A 194 -15.09 22.26 -1.33
CA GLY A 194 -15.71 20.97 -0.98
C GLY A 194 -16.03 20.05 -2.18
N ASN A 195 -15.32 20.19 -3.29
CA ASN A 195 -15.36 19.24 -4.39
C ASN A 195 -14.45 18.04 -4.07
N LYS A 196 -14.94 16.85 -4.41
CA LYS A 196 -14.25 15.56 -4.33
C LYS A 196 -12.79 15.74 -4.75
N MET A 197 -11.86 15.58 -3.81
CA MET A 197 -10.43 15.78 -4.06
C MET A 197 -9.93 14.61 -4.91
N ASP A 198 -9.51 14.89 -6.14
CA ASP A 198 -8.89 13.87 -6.99
C ASP A 198 -7.59 13.39 -6.33
N VAL A 199 -7.50 12.07 -6.14
CA VAL A 199 -6.36 11.45 -5.48
C VAL A 199 -5.24 11.29 -6.49
N VAL A 200 -4.29 12.23 -6.45
CA VAL A 200 -3.07 12.15 -7.26
C VAL A 200 -2.08 11.26 -6.54
N VAL A 201 -1.65 10.20 -7.23
CA VAL A 201 -0.55 9.34 -6.78
C VAL A 201 0.66 9.67 -7.63
N ILE A 202 1.84 9.83 -7.02
CA ILE A 202 3.11 10.08 -7.73
C ILE A 202 4.06 8.88 -7.66
N PRO A 203 5.08 8.78 -8.54
CA PRO A 203 6.01 7.65 -8.55
C PRO A 203 6.72 7.42 -7.21
N GLU A 204 7.13 8.47 -6.49
CA GLU A 204 7.77 8.32 -5.18
C GLU A 204 6.85 7.61 -4.17
N GLN A 205 5.54 7.86 -4.19
CA GLN A 205 4.61 7.14 -3.31
C GLN A 205 4.54 5.65 -3.67
N VAL A 206 4.57 5.30 -4.95
CA VAL A 206 4.60 3.90 -5.41
C VAL A 206 5.89 3.20 -4.94
N VAL A 207 7.04 3.86 -5.06
CA VAL A 207 8.33 3.34 -4.57
C VAL A 207 8.27 3.10 -3.06
N LEU A 208 7.75 4.06 -2.30
CA LEU A 208 7.59 3.91 -0.85
C LEU A 208 6.70 2.71 -0.51
N LEU A 209 5.53 2.60 -1.15
CA LEU A 209 4.60 1.48 -0.94
C LEU A 209 5.26 0.14 -1.30
N HIS A 210 6.08 0.08 -2.34
CA HIS A 210 6.80 -1.14 -2.70
C HIS A 210 7.80 -1.55 -1.62
N CYS A 211 8.59 -0.60 -1.10
CA CYS A 211 9.50 -0.85 0.03
C CYS A 211 8.74 -1.36 1.26
N ILE A 212 7.59 -0.77 1.57
CA ILE A 212 6.79 -1.17 2.73
C ILE A 212 6.12 -2.52 2.52
N SER A 213 5.64 -2.83 1.32
CA SER A 213 5.07 -4.15 1.00
C SER A 213 6.11 -5.25 1.25
N HIS A 214 7.31 -5.10 0.68
CA HIS A 214 8.43 -6.03 0.90
C HIS A 214 8.77 -6.20 2.39
N PHE A 215 8.90 -5.08 3.12
CA PHE A 215 9.19 -5.11 4.56
C PHE A 215 8.11 -5.84 5.37
N VAL A 216 6.83 -5.62 5.05
CA VAL A 216 5.71 -6.29 5.72
C VAL A 216 5.75 -7.78 5.42
N GLU A 217 5.99 -8.18 4.16
CA GLU A 217 6.13 -9.60 3.79
C GLU A 217 7.29 -10.29 4.52
N GLU A 218 8.48 -9.69 4.52
CA GLU A 218 9.66 -10.23 5.21
C GLU A 218 9.44 -10.33 6.72
N SER A 219 8.75 -9.34 7.32
CA SER A 219 8.43 -9.34 8.75
C SER A 219 7.42 -10.44 9.13
N MET A 220 6.55 -10.83 8.21
CA MET A 220 5.50 -11.83 8.45
C MET A 220 5.95 -13.26 8.16
N ASP A 221 7.04 -13.45 7.41
CA ASP A 221 7.58 -14.77 7.11
C ASP A 221 8.03 -15.50 8.40
N PRO A 222 7.49 -16.70 8.70
CA PRO A 222 7.96 -17.53 9.82
C PRO A 222 9.41 -17.99 9.73
N SER A 223 9.99 -18.02 8.53
CA SER A 223 11.37 -18.41 8.31
C SER A 223 12.37 -17.24 8.41
N SER A 224 11.87 -15.99 8.36
CA SER A 224 12.74 -14.81 8.37
C SER A 224 13.43 -14.61 9.72
N LYS A 225 14.75 -14.42 9.67
CA LYS A 225 15.56 -14.04 10.82
C LYS A 225 15.32 -12.58 11.25
N ALA A 226 14.74 -11.77 10.37
CA ALA A 226 14.47 -10.36 10.59
C ALA A 226 13.18 -10.11 11.38
N ARG A 227 12.57 -11.14 11.98
CA ARG A 227 11.36 -11.00 12.80
C ARG A 227 11.57 -9.96 13.89
N THR A 228 10.90 -8.84 13.70
CA THR A 228 10.96 -7.71 14.61
C THR A 228 10.02 -8.00 15.80
N ALA A 229 10.36 -7.50 16.98
CA ALA A 229 9.53 -7.70 18.17
C ALA A 229 8.18 -6.97 18.10
N PHE A 230 8.00 -6.11 17.10
CA PHE A 230 6.85 -5.23 16.94
C PHE A 230 6.14 -5.51 15.62
N HIS A 231 4.86 -5.15 15.55
CA HIS A 231 4.16 -5.13 14.29
C HIS A 231 4.84 -4.14 13.31
N PRO A 232 5.06 -4.49 12.02
CA PRO A 232 5.83 -3.65 11.09
C PRO A 232 5.19 -2.28 10.84
N LEU A 233 3.86 -2.20 10.96
CA LEU A 233 3.11 -0.95 10.79
C LEU A 233 2.70 -0.40 12.16
N GLY A 234 3.53 0.47 12.75
CA GLY A 234 3.20 1.19 13.97
C GLY A 234 3.30 0.42 15.28
N GLY A 235 3.81 -0.82 15.28
CA GLY A 235 3.85 -1.67 16.48
C GLY A 235 4.70 -1.10 17.62
N GLU A 236 5.77 -0.36 17.32
CA GLU A 236 6.60 0.29 18.33
C GLU A 236 5.93 1.57 18.87
N GLY A 237 5.12 2.23 18.05
CA GLY A 237 4.31 3.38 18.47
C GLY A 237 3.11 3.02 19.36
N GLY A 238 2.83 1.73 19.53
CA GLY A 238 1.71 1.20 20.30
C GLY A 238 0.43 1.03 19.47
N GLY A 239 -0.63 0.53 20.12
CA GLY A 239 -1.90 0.20 19.46
C GLY A 239 -2.55 1.38 18.73
N ASP A 240 -2.45 2.60 19.28
CA ASP A 240 -2.99 3.80 18.65
C ASP A 240 -2.27 4.13 17.33
N ALA A 241 -0.93 4.08 17.33
CA ALA A 241 -0.13 4.35 16.14
C ALA A 241 -0.37 3.29 15.05
N MET A 242 -0.53 2.02 15.46
CA MET A 242 -0.92 0.92 14.57
C MET A 242 -2.30 1.18 13.97
N THR A 243 -3.29 1.54 14.80
CA THR A 243 -4.66 1.84 14.35
C THR A 243 -4.69 3.03 13.40
N GLU A 244 -4.01 4.12 13.71
CA GLU A 244 -3.91 5.32 12.86
C GLU A 244 -3.29 4.98 11.51
N THR A 245 -2.20 4.19 11.51
CA THR A 245 -1.53 3.76 10.28
C THR A 245 -2.45 2.93 9.39
N HIS A 246 -3.13 1.91 9.93
CA HIS A 246 -4.03 1.08 9.13
C HIS A 246 -5.27 1.84 8.67
N THR A 247 -5.81 2.72 9.50
CA THR A 247 -6.95 3.57 9.14
C THR A 247 -6.58 4.51 7.99
N PHE A 248 -5.39 5.11 8.03
CA PHE A 248 -4.88 5.93 6.94
C PHE A 248 -4.76 5.13 5.63
N LEU A 249 -4.09 3.97 5.66
CA LEU A 249 -3.93 3.12 4.48
C LEU A 249 -5.27 2.65 3.92
N ALA A 250 -6.23 2.31 4.78
CA ALA A 250 -7.58 1.91 4.40
C ALA A 250 -8.31 3.03 3.65
N ASN A 251 -8.27 4.25 4.19
CA ASN A 251 -8.87 5.42 3.55
C ASN A 251 -8.18 5.75 2.22
N SER A 252 -6.85 5.62 2.14
CA SER A 252 -6.10 5.79 0.90
C SER A 252 -6.50 4.76 -0.16
N LEU A 253 -6.64 3.48 0.22
CA LEU A 253 -7.09 2.42 -0.68
C LEU A 253 -8.47 2.74 -1.26
N CYS A 254 -9.45 3.06 -0.41
CA CYS A 254 -10.80 3.44 -0.85
C CYS A 254 -10.79 4.64 -1.79
N SER A 255 -10.05 5.69 -1.42
CA SER A 255 -10.02 6.94 -2.18
C SER A 255 -9.37 6.75 -3.56
N ILE A 256 -8.29 5.97 -3.63
CA ILE A 256 -7.66 5.61 -4.91
C ILE A 256 -8.61 4.72 -5.72
N GLY A 257 -9.23 3.71 -5.11
CA GLY A 257 -10.15 2.79 -5.77
C GLY A 257 -11.34 3.50 -6.41
N HIS A 258 -11.95 4.47 -5.72
CA HIS A 258 -13.03 5.29 -6.26
C HIS A 258 -12.61 6.22 -7.41
N SER A 259 -11.31 6.47 -7.57
CA SER A 259 -10.77 7.29 -8.66
C SER A 259 -10.35 6.45 -9.88
N LEU A 260 -10.16 5.14 -9.71
CA LEU A 260 -9.77 4.26 -10.79
C LEU A 260 -10.95 4.10 -11.75
N PRO A 261 -10.71 4.15 -13.07
CA PRO A 261 -11.73 3.76 -14.03
C PRO A 261 -12.13 2.32 -13.74
N THR A 262 -13.42 2.01 -13.82
CA THR A 262 -13.93 0.64 -13.69
C THR A 262 -13.38 -0.19 -14.85
N SER A 263 -12.15 -0.70 -14.70
CA SER A 263 -11.27 -1.10 -15.80
C SER A 263 -11.65 -2.42 -16.49
N LEU A 264 -12.81 -2.98 -16.17
CA LEU A 264 -13.30 -4.21 -16.78
C LEU A 264 -14.46 -4.00 -17.75
N GLY A 265 -14.84 -2.74 -18.01
CA GLY A 265 -15.68 -2.44 -19.16
C GLY A 265 -14.86 -2.61 -20.44
N PRO A 266 -15.41 -3.20 -21.52
CA PRO A 266 -14.76 -3.16 -22.82
C PRO A 266 -14.42 -1.70 -23.14
N HIS A 267 -13.19 -1.45 -23.58
CA HIS A 267 -12.73 -0.14 -24.05
C HIS A 267 -13.57 0.27 -25.28
N ASP A 268 -14.78 0.77 -25.06
CA ASP A 268 -15.51 1.46 -26.10
C ASP A 268 -14.75 2.76 -26.33
N GLY A 269 -14.01 2.82 -27.44
CA GLY A 269 -13.23 3.98 -27.89
C GLY A 269 -14.08 5.20 -28.25
N GLY A 270 -15.26 5.33 -27.66
CA GLY A 270 -16.27 6.35 -27.94
C GLY A 270 -16.42 7.33 -26.78
N SER A 271 -15.55 8.35 -26.78
CA SER A 271 -15.80 9.71 -26.31
C SER A 271 -16.34 9.95 -24.90
N GLY A 272 -15.56 10.69 -24.09
CA GLY A 272 -16.08 12.00 -23.68
C GLY A 272 -15.90 12.43 -22.22
N SER A 273 -15.43 11.57 -21.32
CA SER A 273 -15.02 12.01 -19.98
C SER A 273 -13.68 11.38 -19.60
N ASP A 274 -12.69 11.56 -20.47
CA ASP A 274 -11.29 11.27 -20.17
C ASP A 274 -10.91 12.09 -18.94
N GLY A 275 -10.81 11.41 -17.79
CA GLY A 275 -10.05 11.93 -16.66
C GLY A 275 -8.64 12.14 -17.17
N THR A 276 -8.34 13.38 -17.57
CA THR A 276 -7.04 13.72 -18.15
C THR A 276 -6.01 13.46 -17.07
N GLU A 277 -5.12 12.49 -17.31
CA GLU A 277 -3.99 12.27 -16.42
C GLU A 277 -3.24 13.60 -16.24
N LEU A 278 -2.93 13.95 -15.00
CA LEU A 278 -2.13 15.12 -14.64
C LEU A 278 -0.70 15.00 -15.16
N TYR A 279 -0.21 13.78 -15.34
CA TYR A 279 1.08 13.46 -15.94
C TYR A 279 1.05 12.06 -16.58
N GLU A 280 1.92 11.84 -17.56
CA GLU A 280 2.04 10.55 -18.26
C GLU A 280 2.32 9.40 -17.28
N GLY A 281 1.41 8.42 -17.21
CA GLY A 281 1.54 7.26 -16.33
C GLY A 281 0.93 7.44 -14.94
N GLU A 282 0.14 8.49 -14.71
CA GLU A 282 -0.58 8.67 -13.45
C GLU A 282 -1.54 7.51 -13.16
N LEU A 283 -2.31 7.04 -14.16
CA LEU A 283 -3.21 5.91 -13.98
C LEU A 283 -2.45 4.66 -13.54
N GLN A 284 -1.29 4.40 -14.14
CA GLN A 284 -0.45 3.27 -13.77
C GLN A 284 0.11 3.41 -12.35
N CYS A 285 0.46 4.63 -11.93
CA CYS A 285 0.85 4.90 -10.55
C CYS A 285 -0.32 4.66 -9.58
N ARG A 286 -1.54 5.10 -9.91
CA ARG A 286 -2.75 4.85 -9.10
C ARG A 286 -3.07 3.35 -9.00
N GLN A 287 -3.02 2.62 -10.11
CA GLN A 287 -3.24 1.17 -10.13
C GLN A 287 -2.19 0.43 -9.28
N SER A 288 -0.91 0.78 -9.46
CA SER A 288 0.18 0.18 -8.69
C SER A 288 0.04 0.46 -7.20
N ALA A 289 -0.24 1.71 -6.82
CA ALA A 289 -0.47 2.06 -5.42
C ALA A 289 -1.69 1.35 -4.83
N HIS A 290 -2.77 1.19 -5.61
CA HIS A 290 -3.95 0.46 -5.16
C HIS A 290 -3.63 -1.01 -4.85
N ILE A 291 -2.93 -1.70 -5.75
CA ILE A 291 -2.51 -3.10 -5.55
C ILE A 291 -1.58 -3.21 -4.34
N LEU A 292 -0.58 -2.34 -4.22
CA LEU A 292 0.37 -2.37 -3.10
C LEU A 292 -0.31 -2.08 -1.76
N LEU A 293 -1.25 -1.12 -1.69
CA LEU A 293 -2.03 -0.85 -0.48
C LEU A 293 -2.89 -2.06 -0.09
N LEU A 294 -3.49 -2.71 -1.08
CA LEU A 294 -4.28 -3.92 -0.89
C LEU A 294 -3.40 -5.06 -0.33
N GLU A 295 -2.21 -5.26 -0.87
CA GLU A 295 -1.22 -6.24 -0.40
C GLU A 295 -0.73 -5.93 1.01
N ILE A 296 -0.32 -4.68 1.28
CA ILE A 296 0.16 -4.24 2.60
C ILE A 296 -0.91 -4.50 3.65
N LEU A 297 -2.15 -4.07 3.42
CA LEU A 297 -3.26 -4.26 4.37
C LEU A 297 -3.64 -5.73 4.52
N ALA A 298 -3.74 -6.46 3.42
CA ALA A 298 -4.04 -7.89 3.44
C ALA A 298 -2.98 -8.68 4.22
N THR A 299 -1.69 -8.40 4.01
CA THR A 299 -0.60 -9.13 4.68
C THR A 299 -0.45 -8.71 6.14
N SER A 300 -0.49 -7.41 6.44
CA SER A 300 -0.30 -6.91 7.81
C SER A 300 -1.43 -7.30 8.77
N LEU A 301 -2.68 -7.27 8.33
CA LEU A 301 -3.84 -7.63 9.17
C LEU A 301 -3.95 -9.14 9.46
N ALA A 302 -3.20 -9.98 8.73
CA ALA A 302 -3.14 -11.42 8.95
C ALA A 302 -2.35 -11.80 10.21
N HIS A 303 -1.58 -10.88 10.79
CA HIS A 303 -0.64 -11.22 11.85
C HIS A 303 -1.34 -11.65 13.15
N GLU A 304 -1.00 -12.84 13.61
CA GLU A 304 -1.26 -13.30 14.97
C GLU A 304 0.00 -13.09 15.80
N THR A 305 -0.03 -12.08 16.67
CA THR A 305 1.04 -11.87 17.64
C THR A 305 0.96 -12.94 18.71
N SER A 306 1.96 -13.81 18.83
CA SER A 306 1.93 -14.93 19.79
C SER A 306 2.03 -14.51 21.26
N SER A 307 2.21 -13.21 21.54
CA SER A 307 2.28 -12.67 22.90
C SER A 307 0.89 -12.29 23.40
N SER A 308 0.52 -12.82 24.57
CA SER A 308 -0.80 -12.67 25.19
C SER A 308 -1.27 -11.23 25.43
N ASN A 309 -0.39 -10.24 25.31
CA ASN A 309 -0.72 -8.82 25.49
C ASN A 309 -0.89 -8.08 24.15
N VAL A 310 -0.42 -8.63 23.03
CA VAL A 310 -0.47 -7.97 21.71
C VAL A 310 -1.53 -8.60 20.79
N THR A 311 -2.00 -9.81 21.09
CA THR A 311 -3.12 -10.46 20.37
C THR A 311 -4.36 -9.57 20.30
N ASP A 312 -4.64 -8.86 21.40
CA ASP A 312 -5.78 -7.94 21.49
C ASP A 312 -5.60 -6.73 20.58
N THR A 313 -4.36 -6.34 20.26
CA THR A 313 -4.09 -5.14 19.46
C THR A 313 -4.47 -5.35 17.99
N CYS A 314 -4.11 -6.47 17.37
CA CYS A 314 -4.46 -6.73 15.95
C CYS A 314 -5.98 -6.91 15.78
N ALA A 315 -6.64 -7.61 16.70
CA ALA A 315 -8.10 -7.75 16.68
C ALA A 315 -8.80 -6.38 16.81
N THR A 316 -8.33 -5.54 17.74
CA THR A 316 -8.83 -4.16 17.90
C THR A 316 -8.62 -3.31 16.65
N VAL A 317 -7.47 -3.46 15.99
CA VAL A 317 -7.20 -2.75 14.71
C VAL A 317 -8.15 -3.22 13.62
N ARG A 318 -8.37 -4.53 13.46
CA ARG A 318 -9.33 -5.05 12.47
C ARG A 318 -10.74 -4.50 12.71
N GLU A 319 -11.20 -4.55 13.94
CA GLU A 319 -12.52 -4.02 14.32
C GLU A 319 -12.59 -2.52 14.04
N THR A 320 -11.60 -1.76 14.50
CA THR A 320 -11.57 -0.30 14.35
C THR A 320 -11.51 0.12 12.88
N VAL A 321 -10.65 -0.51 12.08
CA VAL A 321 -10.52 -0.21 10.65
C VAL A 321 -11.81 -0.56 9.90
N GLY A 322 -12.40 -1.72 10.18
CA GLY A 322 -13.67 -2.13 9.57
C GLY A 322 -14.85 -1.24 9.93
N GLN A 323 -14.90 -0.71 11.16
CA GLN A 323 -16.00 0.16 11.63
C GLN A 323 -15.81 1.64 11.29
N LYS A 324 -14.57 2.16 11.35
CA LYS A 324 -14.30 3.60 11.18
C LYS A 324 -14.01 4.01 9.74
N THR A 325 -13.85 3.06 8.83
CA THR A 325 -13.60 3.33 7.40
C THR A 325 -14.64 2.63 6.54
N SER A 326 -14.71 3.00 5.26
CA SER A 326 -15.57 2.33 4.28
C SER A 326 -14.92 1.09 3.66
N ILE A 327 -13.71 0.69 4.10
CA ILE A 327 -12.90 -0.33 3.42
C ILE A 327 -13.63 -1.66 3.23
N MET A 328 -14.42 -2.09 4.21
CA MET A 328 -15.17 -3.33 4.12
C MET A 328 -16.23 -3.25 3.03
N VAL A 329 -17.00 -2.16 3.00
CA VAL A 329 -18.08 -1.96 2.02
C VAL A 329 -17.49 -1.75 0.62
N ASP A 330 -16.48 -0.88 0.49
CA ASP A 330 -15.84 -0.57 -0.79
C ASP A 330 -15.17 -1.81 -1.39
N SER A 331 -14.43 -2.58 -0.58
CA SER A 331 -13.79 -3.82 -1.04
C SER A 331 -14.81 -4.85 -1.52
N LEU A 332 -15.98 -4.94 -0.88
CA LEU A 332 -17.05 -5.85 -1.30
C LEU A 332 -17.74 -5.41 -2.59
N VAL A 333 -17.94 -4.10 -2.77
CA VAL A 333 -18.50 -3.53 -3.99
C VAL A 333 -17.53 -3.74 -5.15
N GLU A 334 -16.24 -3.43 -4.97
CA GLU A 334 -15.22 -3.63 -6.00
C GLU A 334 -15.05 -5.11 -6.35
N LEU A 335 -14.94 -5.99 -5.35
CA LEU A 335 -14.91 -7.43 -5.60
C LEU A 335 -16.18 -7.92 -6.32
N GLY A 336 -17.34 -7.37 -5.98
CA GLY A 336 -18.60 -7.65 -6.66
C GLY A 336 -18.56 -7.29 -8.15
N LYS A 337 -18.06 -6.10 -8.49
CA LYS A 337 -17.88 -5.66 -9.88
C LYS A 337 -16.93 -6.59 -10.65
N LEU A 338 -15.79 -6.97 -10.04
CA LEU A 338 -14.85 -7.92 -10.65
C LEU A 338 -15.52 -9.28 -10.93
N VAL A 339 -16.27 -9.80 -9.95
CA VAL A 339 -17.02 -11.06 -10.07
C VAL A 339 -18.07 -10.98 -11.18
N ASP A 340 -18.80 -9.87 -11.30
CA ASP A 340 -19.82 -9.69 -12.34
C ASP A 340 -19.21 -9.62 -13.73
N ALA A 341 -18.16 -8.81 -13.90
CA ALA A 341 -17.44 -8.69 -15.15
C ALA A 341 -16.87 -10.04 -15.60
N LEU A 342 -16.27 -10.80 -14.68
CA LEU A 342 -15.76 -12.14 -14.97
C LEU A 342 -16.88 -13.12 -15.32
N THR A 343 -17.97 -13.15 -14.54
CA THR A 343 -19.13 -14.02 -14.82
C THR A 343 -19.66 -13.77 -16.23
N PHE A 344 -19.74 -12.49 -16.63
CA PHE A 344 -20.13 -12.09 -17.97
C PHE A 344 -19.12 -12.54 -19.04
N LYS A 345 -17.84 -12.21 -18.85
CA LYS A 345 -16.72 -12.57 -19.76
C LYS A 345 -16.64 -14.08 -20.00
N THR A 346 -16.99 -14.89 -19.01
CA THR A 346 -16.82 -16.35 -19.04
C THR A 346 -18.12 -17.09 -19.29
N ARG A 347 -19.21 -16.38 -19.63
CA ARG A 347 -20.51 -16.99 -19.90
C ARG A 347 -20.39 -17.97 -21.07
N GLY A 348 -20.82 -19.22 -20.84
CA GLY A 348 -20.75 -20.30 -21.83
C GLY A 348 -19.38 -20.98 -21.96
N GLN A 349 -18.36 -20.51 -21.25
CA GLN A 349 -17.06 -21.20 -21.19
C GLN A 349 -17.09 -22.34 -20.18
N LYS A 350 -16.34 -23.42 -20.43
CA LYS A 350 -16.17 -24.48 -19.44
C LYS A 350 -15.25 -23.98 -18.32
N ALA A 351 -15.44 -24.45 -17.10
CA ALA A 351 -14.59 -24.06 -15.96
C ALA A 351 -13.08 -24.22 -16.20
N ARG A 352 -12.67 -25.23 -16.99
CA ARG A 352 -11.27 -25.49 -17.38
C ARG A 352 -10.70 -24.53 -18.43
N GLU A 353 -11.58 -23.78 -19.12
CA GLU A 353 -11.23 -22.80 -20.15
C GLU A 353 -11.15 -21.38 -19.56
N LEU A 354 -11.56 -21.21 -18.30
CA LEU A 354 -11.48 -19.96 -17.55
C LEU A 354 -10.03 -19.49 -17.47
N ARG A 355 -9.74 -18.31 -18.03
CA ARG A 355 -8.45 -17.63 -17.88
C ARG A 355 -8.69 -16.27 -17.26
N LEU A 356 -8.00 -16.02 -16.15
CA LEU A 356 -7.94 -14.71 -15.52
C LEU A 356 -6.68 -14.00 -15.99
N GLU A 357 -6.81 -12.71 -16.27
CA GLU A 357 -5.65 -11.84 -16.49
C GLU A 357 -4.88 -11.65 -15.19
N THR A 358 -3.58 -11.33 -15.28
CA THR A 358 -2.71 -11.16 -14.11
C THR A 358 -3.28 -10.13 -13.14
N ASP A 359 -3.77 -9.01 -13.66
CA ASP A 359 -4.33 -7.92 -12.86
C ASP A 359 -5.65 -8.36 -12.20
N GLU A 360 -6.55 -9.01 -12.95
CA GLU A 360 -7.80 -9.58 -12.42
C GLU A 360 -7.50 -10.54 -11.24
N GLN A 361 -6.50 -11.40 -11.41
CA GLN A 361 -6.05 -12.32 -10.36
C GLN A 361 -5.50 -11.57 -9.13
N GLN A 362 -4.66 -10.56 -9.33
CA GLN A 362 -4.08 -9.76 -8.25
C GLN A 362 -5.16 -9.01 -7.45
N TYR A 363 -6.05 -8.28 -8.12
CA TYR A 363 -7.13 -7.55 -7.46
C TYR A 363 -8.07 -8.48 -6.70
N MET A 364 -8.57 -9.54 -7.34
CA MET A 364 -9.49 -10.47 -6.67
C MET A 364 -8.84 -11.15 -5.46
N THR A 365 -7.61 -11.64 -5.62
CA THR A 365 -6.89 -12.31 -4.53
C THR A 365 -6.64 -11.32 -3.39
N GLY A 366 -6.21 -10.10 -3.69
CA GLY A 366 -5.99 -9.05 -2.71
C GLY A 366 -7.26 -8.69 -1.93
N TYR A 367 -8.39 -8.47 -2.61
CA TYR A 367 -9.66 -8.15 -1.95
C TYR A 367 -10.17 -9.28 -1.07
N ILE A 368 -10.12 -10.52 -1.56
CA ILE A 368 -10.52 -11.69 -0.79
C ILE A 368 -9.65 -11.85 0.47
N ARG A 369 -8.33 -11.71 0.33
CA ARG A 369 -7.40 -11.74 1.46
C ARG A 369 -7.71 -10.65 2.48
N LEU A 370 -7.88 -9.42 2.02
CA LEU A 370 -8.19 -8.27 2.87
C LEU A 370 -9.51 -8.48 3.62
N ILE A 371 -10.60 -8.83 2.93
CA ILE A 371 -11.92 -9.08 3.52
C ILE A 371 -11.86 -10.23 4.53
N GLY A 372 -11.19 -11.33 4.15
CA GLY A 372 -11.01 -12.50 5.02
C GLY A 372 -10.24 -12.14 6.30
N ASN A 373 -9.17 -11.35 6.18
CA ASN A 373 -8.38 -10.93 7.32
C ASN A 373 -9.13 -9.91 8.18
N LEU A 374 -9.89 -8.97 7.62
CA LEU A 374 -10.77 -8.07 8.39
C LEU A 374 -11.83 -8.82 9.19
N CYS A 375 -12.33 -9.96 8.68
CA CYS A 375 -13.30 -10.80 9.40
C CYS A 375 -12.67 -11.69 10.48
N TYR A 376 -11.34 -11.86 10.47
CA TYR A 376 -10.68 -12.82 11.36
C TYR A 376 -10.86 -12.46 12.85
N GLN A 377 -11.56 -13.33 13.57
CA GLN A 377 -11.94 -13.14 14.98
C GLN A 377 -12.63 -11.80 15.27
N CYS A 378 -13.32 -11.22 14.28
CA CYS A 378 -13.98 -9.93 14.41
C CYS A 378 -15.46 -10.03 14.06
N LYS A 379 -16.29 -10.32 15.07
CA LYS A 379 -17.74 -10.54 14.88
C LYS A 379 -18.45 -9.36 14.23
N SER A 380 -18.10 -8.12 14.60
CA SER A 380 -18.68 -6.93 13.98
C SER A 380 -18.45 -6.90 12.46
N ASN A 381 -17.22 -7.21 12.01
CA ASN A 381 -16.89 -7.22 10.58
C ASN A 381 -17.51 -8.41 9.86
N GLN A 382 -17.58 -9.59 10.51
CA GLN A 382 -18.29 -10.75 9.99
C GLN A 382 -19.78 -10.45 9.76
N ASP A 383 -20.42 -9.76 10.72
CA ASP A 383 -21.82 -9.37 10.62
C ASP A 383 -22.03 -8.31 9.52
N MET A 384 -21.08 -7.39 9.36
CA MET A 384 -21.07 -6.40 8.27
C MET A 384 -20.98 -7.09 6.91
N LEU A 385 -20.08 -8.07 6.71
CA LEU A 385 -19.99 -8.86 5.48
C LEU A 385 -21.33 -9.45 5.03
N ARG A 386 -22.09 -10.00 5.98
CA ARG A 386 -23.40 -10.60 5.72
C ARG A 386 -24.47 -9.55 5.41
N GLN A 387 -24.41 -8.38 6.03
CA GLN A 387 -25.44 -7.33 5.92
C GLN A 387 -25.22 -6.39 4.75
N THR A 388 -23.97 -6.17 4.33
CA THR A 388 -23.64 -5.27 3.24
C THR A 388 -24.26 -5.74 1.94
N GLN A 389 -25.08 -4.88 1.36
CA GLN A 389 -25.71 -5.06 0.07
C GLN A 389 -24.76 -4.63 -1.05
N VAL A 390 -24.52 -5.55 -1.99
CA VAL A 390 -23.67 -5.35 -3.16
C VAL A 390 -24.55 -5.43 -4.41
N PRO A 391 -24.69 -4.34 -5.18
CA PRO A 391 -25.43 -4.35 -6.43
C PRO A 391 -24.81 -5.32 -7.44
N ILE A 392 -25.64 -6.06 -8.17
CA ILE A 392 -25.19 -6.83 -9.32
C ILE A 392 -25.08 -5.87 -10.51
N THR A 393 -23.88 -5.74 -11.05
CA THR A 393 -23.63 -4.90 -12.22
C THR A 393 -24.09 -5.67 -13.45
N ASN A 394 -25.34 -5.47 -13.88
CA ASN A 394 -25.79 -5.94 -15.17
C ASN A 394 -25.01 -5.17 -16.25
N VAL A 395 -24.00 -5.81 -16.85
CA VAL A 395 -23.41 -5.29 -18.09
C VAL A 395 -24.54 -5.31 -19.12
N VAL A 396 -25.15 -4.14 -19.32
CA VAL A 396 -26.31 -3.95 -20.19
C VAL A 396 -25.97 -4.55 -21.55
N SER A 397 -26.73 -5.56 -21.96
CA SER A 397 -26.77 -5.96 -23.36
C SER A 397 -27.44 -4.79 -24.09
N ASN A 398 -26.74 -4.15 -25.01
CA ASN A 398 -27.16 -2.92 -25.72
C ASN A 398 -28.41 -3.08 -26.62
N ASP A 399 -29.21 -4.15 -26.47
CA ASP A 399 -30.24 -4.54 -27.42
C ASP A 399 -31.69 -4.47 -26.90
N GLU A 400 -31.95 -4.02 -25.66
CA GLU A 400 -33.33 -3.85 -25.17
C GLU A 400 -33.64 -2.41 -24.74
N GLU A 401 -34.61 -1.80 -25.44
CA GLU A 401 -35.13 -0.46 -25.17
C GLU A 401 -35.55 -0.26 -23.70
N PRO A 402 -35.37 0.96 -23.16
CA PRO A 402 -35.69 1.26 -21.77
C PRO A 402 -37.21 1.35 -21.58
N SER A 403 -37.85 0.22 -21.28
CA SER A 403 -39.21 0.23 -20.74
C SER A 403 -39.19 0.74 -19.30
N SER A 404 -40.05 1.73 -19.03
CA SER A 404 -40.03 2.67 -17.90
C SER A 404 -40.47 2.12 -16.53
N LYS A 405 -40.04 0.91 -16.16
CA LYS A 405 -40.24 0.41 -14.79
C LYS A 405 -38.92 0.40 -14.06
N THR A 406 -38.84 1.12 -12.95
CA THR A 406 -37.82 0.99 -11.91
C THR A 406 -37.63 -0.49 -11.59
N SER A 407 -36.68 -1.15 -12.24
CA SER A 407 -36.32 -2.51 -11.88
C SER A 407 -35.63 -2.40 -10.53
N ASP A 408 -36.16 -3.09 -9.52
CA ASP A 408 -35.44 -3.30 -8.28
C ASP A 408 -34.08 -3.87 -8.66
N ALA A 409 -33.02 -3.10 -8.43
CA ALA A 409 -31.67 -3.55 -8.71
C ALA A 409 -31.47 -4.88 -7.99
N VAL A 410 -31.07 -5.92 -8.72
CA VAL A 410 -30.81 -7.21 -8.09
C VAL A 410 -29.58 -7.01 -7.20
N VAL A 411 -29.76 -7.24 -5.90
CA VAL A 411 -28.74 -7.05 -4.88
C VAL A 411 -28.43 -8.40 -4.25
N ARG A 412 -27.14 -8.65 -3.99
CA ARG A 412 -26.67 -9.78 -3.20
C ARG A 412 -25.93 -9.28 -1.97
N THR A 413 -25.70 -10.12 -0.96
CA THR A 413 -24.88 -9.70 0.18
C THR A 413 -23.39 -9.88 -0.08
N GLY A 414 -22.54 -9.21 0.68
CA GLY A 414 -21.09 -9.39 0.63
C GLY A 414 -20.66 -10.85 0.86
N LEU A 415 -21.32 -11.57 1.76
CA LEU A 415 -21.08 -13.00 1.96
C LEU A 415 -21.36 -13.82 0.68
N HIS A 416 -22.42 -13.48 -0.07
CA HIS A 416 -22.71 -14.13 -1.36
C HIS A 416 -21.65 -13.82 -2.42
N VAL A 417 -21.13 -12.58 -2.48
CA VAL A 417 -20.00 -12.23 -3.36
C VAL A 417 -18.82 -13.15 -3.07
N LEU A 418 -18.44 -13.28 -1.79
CA LEU A 418 -17.30 -14.10 -1.37
C LEU A 418 -17.48 -15.59 -1.71
N LEU A 419 -18.69 -16.13 -1.50
CA LEU A 419 -19.03 -17.50 -1.89
C LEU A 419 -18.92 -17.69 -3.41
N THR A 420 -19.38 -16.71 -4.19
CA THR A 420 -19.33 -16.75 -5.67
C THR A 420 -17.89 -16.81 -6.19
N CYS A 421 -16.92 -16.22 -5.47
CA CYS A 421 -15.51 -16.29 -5.86
C CYS A 421 -14.98 -17.74 -5.97
N THR A 422 -15.57 -18.69 -5.25
CA THR A 422 -15.19 -20.12 -5.33
C THR A 422 -15.45 -20.74 -6.72
N SER A 423 -16.39 -20.19 -7.48
CA SER A 423 -16.70 -20.63 -8.86
C SER A 423 -15.56 -20.35 -9.84
N PHE A 424 -14.71 -19.37 -9.56
CA PHE A 424 -13.55 -19.02 -10.41
C PHE A 424 -12.27 -19.76 -10.02
N SER A 425 -12.36 -20.66 -9.04
CA SER A 425 -11.22 -21.36 -8.46
C SER A 425 -10.42 -22.24 -9.44
N PHE A 426 -10.98 -22.57 -10.61
CA PHE A 426 -10.29 -23.32 -11.65
C PHE A 426 -9.32 -22.47 -12.47
N GLY A 427 -9.57 -21.16 -12.63
CA GLY A 427 -8.68 -20.27 -13.36
C GLY A 427 -7.53 -19.74 -12.51
N CYS A 428 -7.64 -19.83 -11.18
CA CYS A 428 -6.59 -19.41 -10.27
C CYS A 428 -6.63 -20.23 -8.98
N PHE A 429 -5.58 -21.02 -8.73
CA PHE A 429 -5.48 -21.85 -7.54
C PHE A 429 -5.40 -21.01 -6.25
N THR A 430 -4.62 -19.92 -6.25
CA THR A 430 -4.49 -19.06 -5.06
C THR A 430 -5.82 -18.39 -4.69
N LEU A 431 -6.66 -18.07 -5.68
CA LEU A 431 -8.01 -17.55 -5.46
C LEU A 431 -8.88 -18.55 -4.68
N ARG A 432 -8.75 -19.85 -4.99
CA ARG A 432 -9.45 -20.91 -4.26
C ARG A 432 -9.09 -20.91 -2.79
N GLU A 433 -7.80 -20.95 -2.48
CA GLU A 433 -7.29 -21.08 -1.12
C GLU A 433 -7.70 -19.87 -0.28
N TRP A 434 -7.50 -18.67 -0.82
CA TRP A 434 -7.86 -17.45 -0.12
C TRP A 434 -9.38 -17.29 0.04
N ALA A 435 -10.19 -17.71 -0.92
CA ALA A 435 -11.64 -17.71 -0.76
C ALA A 435 -12.07 -18.64 0.38
N ILE A 436 -11.50 -19.84 0.47
CA ILE A 436 -11.78 -20.79 1.57
C ILE A 436 -11.39 -20.18 2.92
N VAL A 437 -10.20 -19.57 3.01
CA VAL A 437 -9.73 -18.92 4.25
C VAL A 437 -10.65 -17.76 4.63
N ALA A 438 -11.03 -16.91 3.68
CA ALA A 438 -11.92 -15.79 3.93
C ALA A 438 -13.32 -16.25 4.38
N ILE A 439 -13.88 -17.31 3.76
CA ILE A 439 -15.15 -17.91 4.17
C ILE A 439 -15.03 -18.48 5.59
N ARG A 440 -13.96 -19.24 5.88
CA ARG A 440 -13.71 -19.74 7.25
C ARG A 440 -13.73 -18.60 8.26
N ASN A 441 -13.00 -17.51 7.99
CA ASN A 441 -12.94 -16.35 8.88
C ASN A 441 -14.29 -15.64 9.03
N ALA A 442 -15.08 -15.58 7.96
CA ALA A 442 -16.44 -15.05 7.98
C ALA A 442 -17.42 -15.88 8.83
N LEU A 443 -17.22 -17.19 8.90
CA LEU A 443 -18.09 -18.13 9.62
C LEU A 443 -17.61 -18.45 11.03
N ASP A 444 -16.35 -18.16 11.35
CA ASP A 444 -15.74 -18.54 12.63
C ASP A 444 -16.52 -17.97 13.82
N ARG A 445 -17.11 -18.87 14.61
CA ARG A 445 -17.95 -18.58 15.79
C ARG A 445 -19.11 -17.61 15.52
N ASN A 446 -19.59 -17.54 14.27
CA ASN A 446 -20.73 -16.71 13.88
C ASN A 446 -21.88 -17.55 13.32
N ASN A 447 -22.74 -18.04 14.23
CA ASN A 447 -23.91 -18.84 13.88
C ASN A 447 -24.80 -18.15 12.84
N ALA A 448 -24.92 -16.83 12.92
CA ALA A 448 -25.81 -16.07 12.06
C ALA A 448 -25.31 -15.98 10.61
N ASN A 449 -23.99 -16.12 10.39
CA ASN A 449 -23.39 -16.32 9.07
C ASN A 449 -23.42 -17.79 8.65
N GLN A 450 -23.21 -18.72 9.58
CA GLN A 450 -23.30 -20.18 9.32
C GLN A 450 -24.70 -20.57 8.82
N ASP A 451 -25.76 -20.03 9.44
CA ASP A 451 -27.15 -20.24 9.04
C ASP A 451 -27.42 -19.80 7.59
N VAL A 452 -26.73 -18.77 7.10
CA VAL A 452 -26.87 -18.32 5.70
C VAL A 452 -26.26 -19.34 4.76
N VAL A 453 -25.08 -19.88 5.11
CA VAL A 453 -24.38 -20.89 4.31
C VAL A 453 -25.10 -22.24 4.33
N GLU A 454 -25.65 -22.64 5.47
CA GLU A 454 -26.44 -23.88 5.61
C GLU A 454 -27.71 -23.87 4.75
N LYS A 455 -28.29 -22.68 4.52
CA LYS A 455 -29.47 -22.49 3.67
C LYS A 455 -29.16 -22.37 2.18
N LEU A 456 -27.89 -22.44 1.78
CA LEU A 456 -27.54 -22.41 0.35
C LEU A 456 -28.04 -23.67 -0.33
N GLU A 457 -28.95 -23.49 -1.29
CA GLU A 457 -29.42 -24.57 -2.14
C GLU A 457 -28.50 -24.71 -3.36
N ALA A 458 -28.36 -25.94 -3.86
CA ALA A 458 -27.64 -26.18 -5.09
C ALA A 458 -28.32 -25.42 -6.25
N GLN A 459 -27.54 -24.72 -7.08
CA GLN A 459 -28.06 -24.06 -8.28
C GLN A 459 -28.70 -25.09 -9.20
N GLN A 460 -29.94 -24.82 -9.64
CA GLN A 460 -30.70 -25.73 -10.51
C GLN A 460 -29.85 -26.24 -11.68
N ALA A 461 -30.13 -27.48 -12.12
CA ALA A 461 -29.45 -28.07 -13.26
C ALA A 461 -29.48 -27.10 -14.47
N LEU A 462 -28.29 -26.82 -15.03
CA LEU A 462 -28.15 -25.94 -16.18
C LEU A 462 -28.85 -26.60 -17.39
N ASP A 463 -29.98 -26.05 -17.85
CA ASP A 463 -30.65 -26.48 -19.08
C ASP A 463 -30.09 -25.66 -20.25
N SER A 464 -28.88 -26.02 -20.70
CA SER A 464 -28.19 -25.31 -21.78
C SER A 464 -28.76 -25.69 -23.16
N PRO A 465 -28.73 -24.79 -24.16
CA PRO A 465 -29.21 -25.08 -25.51
C PRO A 465 -28.47 -26.27 -26.14
N GLU A 466 -27.20 -26.51 -25.79
CA GLU A 466 -26.43 -27.67 -26.22
C GLU A 466 -27.01 -28.98 -25.65
N LEU A 467 -27.42 -28.99 -24.38
CA LEU A 467 -28.08 -30.14 -23.75
C LEU A 467 -29.45 -30.39 -24.37
N GLN A 468 -30.20 -29.33 -24.66
CA GLN A 468 -31.48 -29.44 -25.36
C GLN A 468 -31.31 -30.02 -26.78
N ASN A 469 -30.30 -29.55 -27.53
CA ASN A 469 -29.98 -30.05 -28.88
C ASN A 469 -29.48 -31.51 -28.86
N ALA A 470 -28.81 -31.93 -27.78
CA ALA A 470 -28.40 -33.31 -27.57
C ALA A 470 -29.57 -34.23 -27.14
N GLY A 471 -30.77 -33.69 -26.93
CA GLY A 471 -31.91 -34.44 -26.39
C GLY A 471 -31.63 -34.90 -24.96
N VAL A 472 -30.96 -34.09 -24.16
CA VAL A 472 -30.56 -34.40 -22.78
C VAL A 472 -31.26 -33.44 -21.82
N LYS A 473 -31.98 -33.98 -20.85
CA LYS A 473 -32.55 -33.24 -19.72
C LYS A 473 -31.74 -33.57 -18.47
N VAL A 474 -31.16 -32.55 -17.86
CA VAL A 474 -30.47 -32.68 -16.58
C VAL A 474 -31.44 -32.27 -15.48
N ASN A 475 -31.75 -33.19 -14.57
CA ASN A 475 -32.53 -32.91 -13.36
C ASN A 475 -31.59 -32.95 -12.16
N MET A 476 -31.73 -32.01 -11.24
CA MET A 476 -31.03 -32.03 -9.97
C MET A 476 -32.04 -32.14 -8.84
N ASP A 477 -31.84 -33.08 -7.92
CA ASP A 477 -32.70 -33.21 -6.75
C ASP A 477 -32.33 -32.22 -5.64
N LYS A 478 -33.14 -32.20 -4.57
CA LYS A 478 -32.95 -31.32 -3.41
C LYS A 478 -31.64 -31.56 -2.64
N THR A 479 -30.94 -32.66 -2.93
CA THR A 479 -29.64 -33.00 -2.32
C THR A 479 -28.47 -32.61 -3.22
N GLY A 480 -28.73 -31.95 -4.36
CA GLY A 480 -27.71 -31.60 -5.35
C GLY A 480 -27.29 -32.77 -6.24
N LYS A 481 -27.97 -33.93 -6.17
CA LYS A 481 -27.63 -35.09 -6.99
C LYS A 481 -28.15 -34.86 -8.41
N VAL A 482 -27.23 -34.93 -9.37
CA VAL A 482 -27.52 -34.73 -10.79
C VAL A 482 -27.95 -36.05 -11.43
N SER A 483 -29.06 -36.03 -12.15
CA SER A 483 -29.58 -37.16 -12.93
C SER A 483 -29.83 -36.72 -14.37
N VAL A 484 -29.31 -37.50 -15.30
CA VAL A 484 -29.35 -37.20 -16.73
C VAL A 484 -30.35 -38.12 -17.40
N HIS A 485 -31.35 -37.53 -18.06
CA HIS A 485 -32.39 -38.25 -18.79
C HIS A 485 -32.30 -37.88 -20.26
N LYS A 486 -32.50 -38.84 -21.15
CA LYS A 486 -32.75 -38.53 -22.56
C LYS A 486 -34.16 -37.93 -22.66
N ARG A 487 -34.28 -36.77 -23.31
CA ARG A 487 -35.58 -36.12 -23.60
C ARG A 487 -36.43 -37.01 -24.50
#